data_AF-A0A4R9JUW7-F1
#
_entry.id   AF-A0A4R9JUW7-F1
#
_cell.length_a   1.000
_cell.length_b   1.000
_cell.length_c   1.000
_cell.angle_alpha   90.00
_cell.angle_beta   90.00
_cell.angle_gamma   90.00
#
_symmetry.space_group_name_H-M   'P 1'
#
loop_
_entity.id
_entity.type
_entity.pdbx_description
1 polymer ?
#
loop_
_entity_poly.entity_id
_entity_poly.type
_entity_poly.pdbx_seq_one_letter_code
_entity_poly.pdbx_strand_id
1 'polypeptide(L)' 'MNQIIKKADRPTCDCGTTREDENARKVVKYSTWGMIAMGLVGISATPTDIYFVCRKCKQPFGRMTKEERKSKS' A
#
# COMPACT_ATOMS: atom_id res chain seq x y z
N MET A 1 -1.57 16.21 21.55
CA MET A 1 -1.41 15.99 20.10
C MET A 1 -2.14 14.70 19.73
N ASN A 2 -3.43 14.76 19.37
CA ASN A 2 -4.17 13.56 18.93
C ASN A 2 -3.73 13.23 17.51
N GLN A 3 -2.78 12.30 17.37
CA GLN A 3 -2.44 11.75 16.07
C GLN A 3 -3.67 11.03 15.54
N ILE A 4 -4.31 11.59 14.50
CA ILE A 4 -5.41 10.94 13.79
C ILE A 4 -4.78 9.79 13.00
N ILE A 5 -4.71 8.60 13.60
CA ILE A 5 -4.25 7.39 12.94
C ILE A 5 -5.23 7.09 11.80
N LYS A 6 -4.78 7.26 10.55
CA LYS A 6 -5.64 6.97 9.39
C LYS A 6 -5.87 5.46 9.35
N LYS A 7 -7.07 5.04 8.93
CA LYS A 7 -7.43 3.62 8.83
C LYS A 7 -6.42 2.80 8.02
N ALA A 8 -5.83 3.43 7.00
CA ALA A 8 -4.80 2.84 6.16
C ALA A 8 -3.54 2.40 6.92
N ASP A 9 -3.17 3.09 8.00
CA ASP A 9 -1.93 2.82 8.75
C ASP A 9 -2.11 1.70 9.79
N ARG A 10 -3.33 1.17 9.95
CA ARG A 10 -3.63 0.05 10.86
C ARG A 10 -3.16 -1.26 10.23
N PRO A 11 -2.67 -2.24 10.99
CA PRO A 11 -2.19 -3.52 10.43
C PRO A 11 -3.32 -4.38 9.83
N THR A 12 -4.53 -4.26 10.38
CA THR A 12 -5.71 -5.05 10.02
C THR A 12 -6.93 -4.16 9.78
N CYS A 13 -7.92 -4.69 9.07
CA CYS A 13 -9.21 -4.03 8.87
C CYS A 13 -10.06 -4.09 10.15
N ASP A 14 -11.02 -3.17 10.29
CA ASP A 14 -11.97 -3.12 11.42
C ASP A 14 -12.77 -4.44 11.60
N CYS A 15 -12.95 -5.23 10.53
CA CYS A 15 -13.62 -6.54 10.57
C CYS A 15 -12.68 -7.73 10.83
N GLY A 16 -11.39 -7.47 11.08
CA GLY A 16 -10.39 -8.50 11.34
C GLY A 16 -9.64 -9.02 10.10
N THR A 17 -9.97 -8.57 8.88
CA THR A 17 -9.23 -8.97 7.67
C THR A 17 -7.75 -8.57 7.77
N THR A 18 -6.87 -9.55 7.61
CA THR A 18 -5.41 -9.43 7.61
C THR A 18 -4.87 -9.29 6.18
N ARG A 19 -3.56 -9.09 6.02
CA ARG A 19 -2.92 -8.94 4.70
C ARG A 19 -2.93 -10.24 3.88
N GLU A 20 -3.09 -11.38 4.53
CA GLU A 20 -3.02 -12.74 3.94
C GLU A 20 -4.40 -13.31 3.61
N ASP A 21 -5.46 -12.68 4.11
CA ASP A 21 -6.84 -13.05 3.78
C ASP A 21 -7.16 -12.87 2.30
N GLU A 22 -8.01 -13.75 1.75
CA GLU A 22 -8.57 -13.60 0.38
C GLU A 22 -9.31 -12.27 0.17
N ASN A 23 -9.82 -11.73 1.28
CA ASN A 23 -10.59 -10.51 1.33
C ASN A 23 -9.69 -9.27 1.28
N ALA A 24 -8.36 -9.42 1.32
CA ALA A 24 -7.40 -8.34 1.19
C ALA A 24 -6.97 -8.15 -0.26
N ARG A 25 -7.26 -6.98 -0.82
CA ARG A 25 -6.75 -6.58 -2.14
C ARG A 25 -5.52 -5.70 -1.97
N LYS A 26 -4.35 -6.19 -2.38
CA LYS A 26 -3.13 -5.37 -2.46
C LYS A 26 -3.28 -4.28 -3.52
N VAL A 27 -2.98 -3.04 -3.16
CA VAL A 27 -2.96 -1.88 -4.04
C VAL A 27 -1.55 -1.28 -4.00
N VAL A 28 -0.95 -1.16 -5.17
CA VAL A 28 0.38 -0.57 -5.36
C VAL A 28 0.20 0.74 -6.13
N LYS A 29 0.71 1.83 -5.58
CA LYS A 29 0.72 3.15 -6.21
C LYS A 29 2.14 3.53 -6.58
N TYR A 30 2.32 3.91 -7.83
CA TYR A 30 3.56 4.49 -8.35
C TYR A 30 3.41 6.00 -8.48
N SER A 31 4.52 6.72 -8.40
CA SER A 31 4.52 8.14 -8.77
C SER A 31 4.36 8.27 -10.28
N THR A 32 3.69 9.33 -10.73
CA THR A 32 3.53 9.64 -12.16
C THR A 32 4.87 9.72 -12.88
N TRP A 33 5.86 10.37 -12.25
CA TRP A 33 7.24 10.42 -12.74
C TRP A 33 7.93 9.05 -12.76
N GLY A 34 7.65 8.18 -11.79
CA GLY A 34 8.15 6.80 -11.79
C GLY A 34 7.61 5.98 -12.95
N MET A 35 6.34 6.15 -13.32
CA MET A 35 5.77 5.51 -14.51
C MET A 35 6.40 6.04 -15.80
N ILE A 36 6.64 7.35 -15.89
CA ILE A 36 7.32 7.97 -17.05
C ILE A 36 8.76 7.44 -17.16
N ALA A 37 9.49 7.35 -16.05
CA ALA A 37 10.85 6.82 -16.02
C ALA A 37 10.92 5.32 -16.35
N MET A 38 9.95 4.51 -15.89
CA MET A 38 9.82 3.11 -16.29
C MET A 38 9.66 2.97 -17.81
N GLY A 39 8.80 3.80 -18.41
CA GLY A 39 8.52 3.74 -19.85
C GLY A 39 9.67 4.24 -20.74
N LEU A 40 10.47 5.21 -20.27
CA LEU A 40 11.50 5.86 -21.07
C LEU A 40 12.91 5.31 -20.84
N VAL A 41 13.23 4.87 -19.62
CA VAL A 41 14.61 4.51 -19.22
C VAL A 41 14.72 3.03 -18.84
N GLY A 42 13.60 2.30 -18.75
CA GLY A 42 13.59 0.88 -18.36
C GLY A 42 13.98 0.64 -16.89
N ILE A 43 14.04 1.69 -16.06
CA ILE A 43 14.38 1.59 -14.64
C ILE A 43 13.14 1.12 -13.88
N SER A 44 13.28 0.10 -13.05
CA SER A 44 12.22 -0.34 -12.13
C SER A 44 11.91 0.78 -11.12
N ALA A 45 10.78 1.46 -11.29
CA ALA A 45 10.33 2.46 -10.34
C ALA A 45 9.86 1.83 -9.03
N THR A 46 10.42 2.32 -7.91
CA THR A 46 9.97 1.91 -6.59
C THR A 46 8.55 2.44 -6.31
N PRO A 47 7.64 1.60 -5.80
CA PRO A 47 6.29 2.03 -5.51
C PRO A 47 6.26 3.10 -4.42
N THR A 48 5.53 4.19 -4.71
CA THR A 48 5.37 5.33 -3.79
C THR A 48 4.43 5.02 -2.64
N ASP A 49 3.54 4.04 -2.79
CA ASP A 49 2.69 3.56 -1.71
C ASP A 49 2.25 2.12 -1.96
N ILE A 50 2.20 1.31 -0.90
CA ILE A 50 1.60 -0.03 -0.92
C ILE A 50 0.66 -0.12 0.26
N TYR A 51 -0.60 -0.49 0.01
CA TYR A 51 -1.60 -0.71 1.04
C TYR A 51 -2.57 -1.81 0.62
N PHE A 52 -3.45 -2.23 1.52
CA PHE A 52 -4.46 -3.24 1.27
C PHE A 52 -5.84 -2.62 1.41
N VAL A 53 -6.81 -3.13 0.65
CA VAL A 53 -8.22 -2.74 0.75
C VAL A 53 -9.04 -3.98 1.06
N CYS A 54 -9.79 -3.95 2.15
CA CYS A 54 -10.70 -5.04 2.49
C CYS A 54 -11.87 -5.05 1.52
N ARG A 55 -12.16 -6.18 0.88
CA ARG A 55 -13.29 -6.34 -0.05
C ARG A 55 -14.65 -6.26 0.66
N LYS A 56 -14.70 -6.67 1.94
CA LYS A 56 -15.92 -6.63 2.77
C LYS A 56 -16.24 -5.21 3.23
N CYS A 57 -15.30 -4.57 3.93
CA CYS A 57 -15.50 -3.23 4.50
C CYS A 57 -15.20 -2.08 3.54
N LYS A 58 -14.55 -2.35 2.41
CA LYS A 58 -14.08 -1.35 1.42
C LYS A 58 -13.13 -0.30 2.01
N GLN A 59 -12.50 -0.60 3.14
CA GLN A 59 -11.59 0.31 3.84
C GLN A 59 -10.13 -0.04 3.57
N PRO A 60 -9.25 0.96 3.44
CA PRO A 60 -7.81 0.74 3.34
C PRO A 60 -7.22 0.38 4.71
N PHE A 61 -6.26 -0.53 4.72
CA PHE A 61 -5.47 -0.94 5.88
C PHE A 61 -4.10 -1.45 5.43
N GLY A 62 -3.23 -1.75 6.38
CA GLY A 62 -1.96 -2.44 6.19
C GLY A 62 -0.96 -1.68 5.33
N ARG A 63 -0.99 -0.34 5.31
CA ARG A 63 -0.05 0.48 4.55
C ARG A 63 1.39 0.16 4.95
N MET A 64 2.24 -0.09 3.96
CA MET A 64 3.66 -0.35 4.17
C MET A 64 4.42 0.97 4.32
N THR A 65 5.34 0.99 5.28
CA THR A 65 6.25 2.13 5.46
C THR A 65 7.20 2.27 4.27
N LYS A 66 7.93 3.40 4.18
CA LYS A 66 8.93 3.59 3.12
C LYS A 66 10.04 2.53 3.16
N GLU A 67 10.35 2.03 4.36
CA GLU A 67 11.42 1.04 4.58
C GLU A 67 11.02 -0.34 4.09
N GLU A 68 9.81 -0.82 4.44
CA GLU A 68 9.26 -2.10 3.96
C GLU A 68 9.16 -2.16 2.42
N ARG A 69 8.98 -1.01 1.76
CA ARG A 69 8.88 -0.91 0.30
C ARG A 69 10.23 -1.07 -0.40
N LYS A 70 11.34 -0.66 0.22
CA LYS A 70 12.68 -0.70 -0.39
C LYS A 70 13.27 -2.11 -0.38
N SER A 71 12.94 -2.93 0.63
CA SER A 71 13.47 -4.30 0.79
C SER A 71 12.88 -5.36 -0.15
N LYS A 72 11.89 -5.01 -0.99
CA LYS A 72 11.30 -5.93 -1.99
C LYS A 72 11.57 -5.52 -3.44
N SER A 73 12.49 -4.59 -3.67
CA SER A 73 12.85 -4.11 -5.02
C SER A 73 14.13 -4.74 -5.54
#